data_AF-W5SXF4-F1
#
_entry.id   AF-W5SXF4-F1
#
_cell.length_a   1.000
_cell.length_b   1.000
_cell.length_c   1.000
_cell.angle_alpha   90.00
_cell.angle_beta   90.00
_cell.angle_gamma   90.00
#
_symmetry.space_group_name_H-M   'P 1'
#
loop_
_entity.id
_entity.type
_entity.pdbx_description
1 polymer ?
#
loop_
_entity_poly.entity_id
_entity_poly.type
_entity_poly.pdbx_seq_one_letter_code
_entity_poly.pdbx_strand_id
1 'polypeptide(L)'
;MDIIINKRNLETVDEMKSYYNKLKQKLKSNFQQEIYYKMEAIKILKEIKDNEYYKLDGYRIFEDFIKDYKLARSQAYDYLKIATALANGTLEENYVIENGITQTIAFLRTTSSKLKKSKYNLIKPLHLQLKSQESYDFYKKNAKFTGFILDILFSSKKDWLKQLQSEFEIFNEKIK
;
A
#
# COMPACT_ATOMS: atom_id res chain seq x y z
N MET A 1 -2.63 -7.41 39.02
CA MET A 1 -1.22 -7.06 39.28
C MET A 1 -1.20 -5.63 39.74
N ASP A 2 -0.95 -5.41 41.03
CA ASP A 2 -0.79 -4.06 41.56
C ASP A 2 0.57 -3.52 41.12
N ILE A 3 0.57 -2.35 40.46
CA ILE A 3 1.80 -1.65 40.14
C ILE A 3 2.33 -1.07 41.45
N ILE A 4 3.25 -1.78 42.10
CA ILE A 4 3.98 -1.28 43.26
C ILE A 4 4.90 -0.16 42.75
N ILE A 5 4.42 1.09 42.81
CA ILE A 5 5.26 2.27 42.64
C ILE A 5 6.16 2.32 43.86
N ASN A 6 7.42 1.95 43.66
CA ASN A 6 8.41 1.81 44.72
C ASN A 6 8.66 3.19 45.37
N LYS A 7 8.00 3.48 46.50
CA LYS A 7 8.31 4.63 47.37
C LYS A 7 9.63 4.35 48.12
N ARG A 8 10.75 4.42 47.40
CA ARG A 8 12.07 4.46 48.05
C ARG A 8 12.38 5.91 48.39
N ASN A 9 12.62 6.19 49.68
CA ASN A 9 13.25 7.43 50.11
C ASN A 9 14.70 7.38 49.61
N LEU A 10 14.96 8.09 48.51
CA LEU A 10 16.32 8.32 48.01
C LEU A 10 16.85 9.54 48.75
N GLU A 11 17.90 9.37 49.55
CA GLU A 11 18.35 10.40 50.50
C GLU A 11 19.37 11.35 49.87
N THR A 12 20.02 10.96 48.77
CA THR A 12 21.03 11.77 48.08
C THR A 12 20.74 11.99 46.58
N VAL A 13 21.20 13.12 46.04
CA VAL A 13 21.03 13.49 44.63
C VAL A 13 21.71 12.49 43.68
N ASP A 14 22.84 11.90 44.10
CA ASP A 14 23.57 10.90 43.31
C ASP A 14 22.86 9.55 43.27
N GLU A 15 22.21 9.13 44.36
CA GLU A 15 21.33 7.95 44.37
C GLU A 15 20.12 8.15 43.44
N MET A 16 19.53 9.34 43.45
CA MET A 16 18.44 9.68 42.54
C MET A 16 18.86 9.62 41.07
N LYS A 17 20.03 10.19 40.72
CA LYS A 17 20.59 10.13 39.35
C LYS A 17 20.92 8.70 38.92
N SER A 18 21.53 7.91 39.79
CA SER A 18 21.86 6.50 39.54
C SER A 18 20.59 5.67 39.29
N TYR A 19 19.56 5.86 40.12
CA TYR A 19 18.28 5.19 39.95
C TYR A 19 17.55 5.62 38.68
N TYR A 20 17.53 6.92 38.37
CA TYR A 20 16.99 7.44 37.12
C TYR A 20 17.67 6.81 35.89
N ASN A 21 18.99 6.69 35.91
CA ASN A 21 19.73 6.04 34.81
C ASN A 21 19.38 4.56 34.67
N LYS A 22 19.21 3.83 35.78
CA LYS A 22 18.74 2.43 35.76
C LYS A 22 17.34 2.32 35.15
N LEU A 23 16.41 3.21 35.53
CA LEU A 23 15.06 3.23 34.95
C LEU A 23 15.11 3.53 33.46
N LYS A 24 15.92 4.51 33.03
CA LYS A 24 16.12 4.85 31.62
C LYS A 24 16.65 3.67 30.81
N GLN A 25 17.65 2.95 31.34
CA GLN A 25 18.17 1.74 30.70
C GLN A 25 17.13 0.62 30.62
N LYS A 26 16.39 0.37 31.70
CA LYS A 26 15.32 -0.63 31.73
C LYS A 26 14.23 -0.30 30.71
N LEU A 27 13.85 0.98 30.61
CA LEU A 27 12.87 1.45 29.65
C LEU A 27 13.36 1.21 28.20
N LYS A 28 14.63 1.54 27.91
CA LYS A 28 15.23 1.27 26.59
C LYS A 28 15.21 -0.22 26.25
N SER A 29 15.62 -1.07 27.20
CA SER A 29 15.63 -2.53 27.00
C SER A 29 14.23 -3.08 26.75
N ASN A 30 13.21 -2.59 27.47
CA ASN A 30 11.83 -3.02 27.27
C ASN A 30 11.32 -2.70 25.87
N PHE A 31 11.59 -1.50 25.35
CA PHE A 31 11.19 -1.13 23.99
C PHE A 31 11.93 -1.95 22.92
N GLN A 32 13.22 -2.21 23.11
CA GLN A 32 13.98 -3.07 22.19
C GLN A 32 13.42 -4.49 22.17
N GLN A 33 13.10 -5.04 23.35
CA GLN A 33 12.49 -6.36 23.46
C GLN A 33 11.10 -6.40 22.81
N GLU A 34 10.29 -5.36 22.97
CA GLU A 34 8.99 -5.24 22.31
C GLU A 34 9.12 -5.28 20.78
N ILE A 35 10.11 -4.58 20.23
CA ILE A 35 10.37 -4.58 18.79
C ILE A 35 10.84 -5.97 18.34
N TYR A 36 11.70 -6.63 19.12
CA TYR A 36 12.15 -8.00 18.82
C TYR A 36 10.97 -8.98 18.72
N TYR A 37 10.06 -8.99 19.72
CA TYR A 37 8.88 -9.86 19.67
C TYR A 37 7.94 -9.52 18.51
N LYS A 38 7.80 -8.23 18.17
CA LYS A 38 7.04 -7.82 16.98
C LYS A 38 7.69 -8.31 15.69
N MET A 39 9.02 -8.29 15.61
CA MET A 39 9.78 -8.81 14.46
C MET A 39 9.61 -10.31 14.29
N GLU A 40 9.62 -11.06 15.38
CA GLU A 40 9.34 -12.50 15.37
C GLU A 40 7.91 -12.78 14.87
N ALA A 41 6.92 -12.06 15.41
CA ALA A 41 5.53 -12.16 14.94
C ALA A 41 5.39 -11.82 13.45
N ILE A 42 6.12 -10.81 12.95
CA ILE A 42 6.15 -10.44 11.53
C ILE A 42 6.66 -11.60 10.65
N LYS A 43 7.71 -12.30 11.08
CA LYS A 43 8.27 -13.46 10.37
C LYS A 43 7.27 -14.62 10.34
N ILE A 44 6.66 -14.95 11.49
CA ILE A 44 5.64 -15.99 11.61
C ILE A 44 4.43 -15.70 10.72
N LEU A 45 3.91 -14.47 10.76
CA LEU A 45 2.75 -14.07 9.95
C LEU A 45 3.02 -14.19 8.45
N LYS A 46 4.25 -13.87 8.02
CA LYS A 46 4.65 -14.05 6.61
C LYS A 46 4.67 -15.52 6.23
N GLU A 47 5.27 -16.38 7.05
CA GLU A 47 5.35 -17.80 6.78
C GLU A 47 3.97 -18.47 6.72
N ILE A 48 3.09 -18.15 7.68
CA ILE A 48 1.70 -18.65 7.69
C ILE A 48 0.94 -18.20 6.44
N LYS A 49 1.11 -16.93 6.03
CA LYS A 49 0.43 -16.41 4.86
C LYS A 49 0.96 -17.03 3.56
N ASP A 50 2.27 -17.12 3.40
CA ASP A 50 2.90 -17.56 2.15
C ASP A 50 2.66 -19.06 1.90
N ASN A 51 2.65 -19.88 2.95
CA ASN A 51 2.33 -21.30 2.86
C ASN A 51 0.83 -21.62 3.03
N GLU A 52 0.00 -20.60 3.23
CA GLU A 52 -1.43 -20.72 3.48
C GLU A 52 -1.80 -21.62 4.67
N TYR A 53 -0.95 -21.70 5.69
CA TYR A 53 -1.16 -22.56 6.87
C TYR A 53 -2.41 -22.22 7.68
N TYR A 54 -2.94 -21.01 7.54
CA TYR A 54 -4.24 -20.64 8.11
C TYR A 54 -5.38 -21.57 7.64
N LYS A 55 -5.25 -22.23 6.47
CA LYS A 55 -6.23 -23.21 5.99
C LYS A 55 -6.26 -24.49 6.83
N LEU A 56 -5.19 -24.82 7.54
CA LEU A 56 -5.13 -25.99 8.44
C LEU A 56 -6.11 -25.85 9.60
N ASP A 57 -6.35 -24.62 10.05
CA ASP A 57 -7.36 -24.30 11.07
C ASP A 57 -8.76 -24.05 10.46
N GLY A 58 -8.94 -24.31 9.16
CA GLY A 58 -10.22 -24.16 8.47
C GLY A 58 -10.55 -22.73 8.01
N TYR A 59 -9.62 -21.77 8.14
CA TYR A 59 -9.84 -20.42 7.62
C TYR A 59 -9.82 -20.40 6.09
N ARG A 60 -10.84 -19.75 5.49
CA ARG A 60 -10.92 -19.56 4.04
C ARG A 60 -9.94 -18.51 3.53
N ILE A 61 -9.73 -17.46 4.31
CA ILE A 61 -8.87 -16.31 3.97
C ILE A 61 -8.01 -15.90 5.17
N PHE A 62 -6.82 -15.38 4.90
CA PHE A 62 -5.86 -14.95 5.92
C PHE A 62 -6.43 -13.86 6.84
N GLU A 63 -7.31 -12.99 6.34
CA GLU A 63 -7.93 -11.95 7.15
C GLU A 63 -8.85 -12.47 8.25
N ASP A 64 -9.39 -13.69 8.10
CA ASP A 64 -10.21 -14.29 9.14
C ASP A 64 -9.31 -14.88 10.23
N PHE A 65 -8.19 -15.51 9.85
CA PHE A 65 -7.17 -16.00 10.79
C PHE A 65 -6.62 -14.90 11.70
N ILE A 66 -6.25 -13.74 11.16
CA ILE A 66 -5.64 -12.66 11.97
C ILE A 66 -6.59 -12.02 13.00
N LYS A 67 -7.91 -12.18 12.84
CA LYS A 67 -8.91 -11.61 13.78
C LYS A 67 -8.79 -12.25 15.16
N ASP A 68 -8.48 -13.53 15.22
CA ASP A 68 -8.34 -14.29 16.46
C ASP A 68 -7.19 -13.79 17.33
N TYR A 69 -6.17 -13.19 16.69
CA TYR A 69 -5.00 -12.63 17.36
C TYR A 69 -5.14 -11.14 17.69
N LYS A 70 -6.36 -10.59 17.61
CA LYS A 70 -6.66 -9.17 17.84
C LYS A 70 -5.81 -8.22 16.98
N LEU A 71 -5.41 -8.68 15.79
CA LEU A 71 -4.58 -7.92 14.87
C LEU A 71 -5.47 -7.19 13.86
N ALA A 72 -5.37 -5.86 13.81
CA ALA A 72 -6.09 -5.09 12.80
C ALA A 72 -5.58 -5.46 11.40
N ARG A 73 -6.51 -5.53 10.42
CA ARG A 73 -6.18 -5.84 9.02
C ARG A 73 -5.06 -4.93 8.49
N SER A 74 -5.16 -3.62 8.71
CA SER A 74 -4.14 -2.65 8.27
C SER A 74 -2.76 -2.95 8.86
N GLN A 75 -2.70 -3.29 10.15
CA GLN A 75 -1.47 -3.64 10.84
C GLN A 75 -0.86 -4.94 10.30
N ALA A 76 -1.68 -5.96 10.05
CA ALA A 76 -1.22 -7.22 9.43
C ALA A 76 -0.60 -6.98 8.05
N TYR A 77 -1.23 -6.16 7.21
CA TYR A 77 -0.69 -5.82 5.90
C TYR A 77 0.61 -5.00 5.98
N ASP A 78 0.72 -4.08 6.95
CA ASP A 78 1.96 -3.36 7.22
C ASP A 78 3.08 -4.32 7.66
N TYR A 79 2.77 -5.30 8.52
CA TYR A 79 3.73 -6.33 8.96
C TYR A 79 4.22 -7.18 7.80
N LEU A 80 3.32 -7.62 6.91
CA LEU A 80 3.68 -8.36 5.71
C LEU A 80 4.58 -7.55 4.76
N LYS A 81 4.39 -6.23 4.67
CA LYS A 81 5.27 -5.35 3.88
C LYS A 81 6.68 -5.31 4.46
N ILE A 82 6.82 -5.18 5.78
CA ILE A 82 8.12 -5.24 6.46
C ILE A 82 8.79 -6.59 6.16
N ALA A 83 8.07 -7.69 6.38
CA ALA A 83 8.58 -9.02 6.16
C ALA A 83 9.06 -9.24 4.71
N THR A 84 8.32 -8.71 3.73
CA THR A 84 8.69 -8.77 2.32
C THR A 84 9.92 -7.91 2.01
N ALA A 85 10.02 -6.71 2.58
CA ALA A 85 11.18 -5.84 2.40
C ALA A 85 12.46 -6.44 3.01
N LEU A 86 12.34 -7.13 4.15
CA LEU A 86 13.44 -7.90 4.77
C LEU A 86 13.86 -9.07 3.90
N ALA A 87 12.90 -9.88 3.43
CA ALA A 87 13.19 -11.03 2.57
C ALA A 87 13.87 -10.63 1.25
N ASN A 88 13.52 -9.47 0.70
CA ASN A 88 14.10 -8.94 -0.53
C ASN A 88 15.41 -8.17 -0.29
N GLY A 89 15.92 -8.10 0.94
CA GLY A 89 17.14 -7.36 1.29
C GLY A 89 17.05 -5.84 1.11
N THR A 90 15.85 -5.29 0.94
CA THR A 90 15.61 -3.84 0.80
C THR A 90 15.61 -3.13 2.16
N LEU A 91 15.47 -3.90 3.23
CA LEU A 91 15.42 -3.44 4.61
C LEU A 91 16.30 -4.38 5.45
N GLU A 92 17.12 -3.81 6.34
CA GLU A 92 17.89 -4.58 7.31
C GLU A 92 17.12 -4.72 8.63
N GLU A 93 17.27 -5.86 9.29
CA GLU A 93 16.61 -6.13 10.58
C GLU A 93 17.06 -5.15 11.67
N ASN A 94 18.35 -4.80 11.70
CA ASN A 94 18.91 -3.82 12.65
C ASN A 94 18.21 -2.46 12.54
N TYR A 95 17.90 -2.03 11.32
CA TYR A 95 17.19 -0.77 11.09
C TYR A 95 15.81 -0.77 11.77
N VAL A 96 15.10 -1.90 11.72
CA VAL A 96 13.77 -2.03 12.34
C VAL A 96 13.88 -2.01 13.87
N ILE A 97 14.91 -2.65 14.42
CA ILE A 97 15.18 -2.67 15.87
C ILE A 97 15.49 -1.26 16.40
N GLU A 98 16.24 -0.46 15.64
CA GLU A 98 16.64 0.89 16.05
C GLU A 98 15.53 1.92 15.88
N ASN A 99 14.81 1.88 14.76
CA ASN A 99 13.82 2.91 14.39
C ASN A 99 12.38 2.51 14.76
N GLY A 100 12.15 1.23 15.07
CA GLY A 100 10.85 0.68 15.38
C GLY A 100 9.94 0.49 14.16
N ILE A 101 8.81 -0.17 14.39
CA ILE A 101 7.86 -0.57 13.35
C ILE A 101 7.24 0.63 12.63
N THR A 102 6.77 1.63 13.37
CA THR A 102 6.04 2.77 12.80
C THR A 102 6.90 3.59 11.84
N GLN A 103 8.15 3.87 12.21
CA GLN A 103 9.06 4.62 11.36
C GLN A 103 9.47 3.80 10.13
N THR A 104 9.71 2.50 10.32
CA THR A 104 9.98 1.56 9.22
C THR A 104 8.86 1.57 8.19
N ILE A 105 7.59 1.53 8.60
CA ILE A 105 6.45 1.62 7.68
C ILE A 105 6.41 2.95 6.94
N ALA A 106 6.66 4.07 7.63
CA ALA A 106 6.71 5.38 7.01
C ALA A 106 7.83 5.46 5.94
N PHE A 107 9.00 4.90 6.25
CA PHE A 107 10.12 4.77 5.32
C PHE A 107 9.76 3.94 4.08
N LEU A 108 9.15 2.75 4.27
CA LEU A 108 8.70 1.88 3.18
C LEU A 108 7.63 2.54 2.29
N ARG A 109 6.72 3.33 2.89
CA ARG A 109 5.72 4.10 2.13
C ARG A 109 6.36 5.17 1.25
N THR A 110 7.40 5.84 1.74
CA THR A 110 8.11 6.92 1.04
C THR A 110 9.03 6.40 -0.07
N THR A 111 9.64 5.23 0.11
CA THR A 111 10.45 4.59 -0.93
C THR A 111 9.57 3.96 -2.02
N SER A 112 8.44 3.36 -1.65
CA SER A 112 7.47 2.84 -2.63
C SER A 112 6.81 3.93 -3.49
N SER A 113 6.62 5.15 -2.99
CA SER A 113 6.09 6.28 -3.77
C SER A 113 7.10 6.84 -4.78
N LYS A 114 8.41 6.75 -4.52
CA LYS A 114 9.45 7.04 -5.53
C LYS A 114 9.52 5.95 -6.62
N LEU A 115 9.13 4.71 -6.31
CA LEU A 115 9.06 3.59 -7.28
C LEU A 115 7.73 3.52 -8.04
N LYS A 116 6.66 4.12 -7.53
CA LYS A 116 5.45 4.41 -8.33
C LYS A 116 5.74 5.57 -9.28
N LYS A 117 6.61 5.36 -10.27
CA LYS A 117 6.46 6.09 -11.53
C LYS A 117 5.04 5.82 -11.98
N SER A 118 4.22 6.85 -11.95
CA SER A 118 2.91 6.85 -12.53
C SER A 118 3.01 6.31 -13.95
N LYS A 119 2.57 5.09 -14.17
CA LYS A 119 1.99 4.69 -15.46
C LYS A 119 0.59 5.32 -15.60
N TYR A 120 0.42 6.57 -15.17
CA TYR A 120 -0.66 7.38 -15.71
C TYR A 120 -0.24 7.58 -17.15
N ASN A 121 -0.93 6.89 -18.06
CA ASN A 121 -0.88 7.23 -19.47
C ASN A 121 -0.92 8.76 -19.54
N LEU A 122 0.12 9.40 -20.07
CA LEU A 122 0.19 10.87 -20.17
C LEU A 122 -1.02 11.43 -20.95
N ILE A 123 -1.70 10.56 -21.70
CA ILE A 123 -2.92 10.83 -22.43
C ILE A 123 -4.08 10.18 -21.65
N LYS A 124 -5.03 11.01 -21.21
CA LYS A 124 -6.28 10.52 -20.61
C LYS A 124 -7.04 9.65 -21.63
N PRO A 125 -7.64 8.51 -21.22
CA PRO A 125 -8.46 7.71 -22.10
C PRO A 125 -9.60 8.54 -22.69
N LEU A 126 -9.78 8.46 -24.01
CA LEU A 126 -10.89 9.11 -24.70
C LEU A 126 -12.21 8.40 -24.33
N HIS A 127 -13.16 9.15 -23.77
CA HIS A 127 -14.50 8.65 -23.48
C HIS A 127 -15.45 9.01 -24.62
N LEU A 128 -15.82 8.01 -25.43
CA LEU A 128 -16.80 8.16 -26.51
C LEU A 128 -18.20 7.77 -26.03
N GLN A 129 -19.18 8.65 -26.22
CA GLN A 129 -20.60 8.35 -26.04
C GLN A 129 -21.18 7.94 -27.40
N LEU A 130 -21.52 6.65 -27.55
CA LEU A 130 -22.12 6.12 -28.77
C LEU A 130 -23.63 5.94 -28.57
N LYS A 131 -24.42 6.21 -29.63
CA LYS A 131 -25.89 6.14 -29.58
C LYS A 131 -26.44 4.71 -29.52
N SER A 132 -25.68 3.73 -30.02
CA SER A 132 -26.07 2.32 -30.04
C SER A 132 -25.17 1.48 -29.14
N GLN A 133 -25.78 0.58 -28.36
CA GLN A 133 -25.09 -0.38 -27.49
C GLN A 133 -24.21 -1.35 -28.28
N GLU A 134 -24.68 -1.80 -29.44
CA GLU A 134 -23.93 -2.71 -30.31
C GLU A 134 -22.63 -2.08 -30.81
N SER A 135 -22.69 -0.80 -31.22
CA SER A 135 -21.50 -0.04 -31.62
C SER A 135 -20.53 0.12 -30.44
N TYR A 136 -21.04 0.42 -29.25
CA TYR A 136 -20.24 0.50 -28.03
C TYR A 136 -19.50 -0.80 -27.72
N ASP A 137 -20.21 -1.93 -27.75
CA ASP A 137 -19.62 -3.23 -27.44
C ASP A 137 -18.57 -3.64 -28.48
N PHE A 138 -18.80 -3.35 -29.76
CA PHE A 138 -17.83 -3.60 -30.83
C PHE A 138 -16.52 -2.82 -30.63
N TYR A 139 -16.59 -1.51 -30.41
CA TYR A 139 -15.39 -0.67 -30.26
C TYR A 139 -14.68 -0.88 -28.92
N LYS A 140 -15.44 -1.23 -27.87
CA LYS A 140 -14.89 -1.59 -26.56
C LYS A 140 -14.11 -2.90 -26.61
N LYS A 141 -14.66 -3.92 -27.28
CA LYS A 141 -13.98 -5.22 -27.49
C LYS A 141 -12.71 -5.06 -28.31
N ASN A 142 -12.69 -4.10 -29.25
CA ASN A 142 -11.60 -3.88 -30.19
C ASN A 142 -10.82 -2.58 -29.94
N ALA A 143 -10.56 -2.20 -28.68
CA ALA A 143 -10.00 -0.89 -28.32
C ALA A 143 -8.70 -0.50 -29.06
N LYS A 144 -7.78 -1.46 -29.32
CA LYS A 144 -6.55 -1.21 -30.10
C LYS A 144 -6.85 -0.86 -31.56
N PHE A 145 -7.82 -1.54 -32.16
CA PHE A 145 -8.26 -1.31 -33.53
C PHE A 145 -8.99 0.03 -33.66
N THR A 146 -9.81 0.39 -32.68
CA THR A 146 -10.45 1.71 -32.60
C THR A 146 -9.41 2.83 -32.56
N GLY A 147 -8.37 2.69 -31.73
CA GLY A 147 -7.25 3.65 -31.69
C GLY A 147 -6.54 3.78 -33.04
N PHE A 148 -6.22 2.64 -33.67
CA PHE A 148 -5.62 2.61 -35.00
C PHE A 148 -6.46 3.34 -36.06
N ILE A 149 -7.78 3.12 -36.07
CA ILE A 149 -8.68 3.83 -37.00
C ILE A 149 -8.60 5.34 -36.78
N LEU A 150 -8.70 5.80 -35.54
CA LEU A 150 -8.69 7.23 -35.21
C LEU A 150 -7.37 7.89 -35.63
N ASP A 151 -6.24 7.23 -35.43
CA ASP A 151 -4.93 7.73 -35.83
C ASP A 151 -4.82 7.83 -37.37
N ILE A 152 -5.22 6.78 -38.10
CA ILE A 152 -5.19 6.77 -39.57
C ILE A 152 -6.13 7.83 -40.16
N LEU A 153 -7.32 7.99 -39.61
CA LEU A 153 -8.26 9.01 -40.07
C LEU A 153 -7.67 10.41 -39.90
N PHE A 154 -7.04 10.67 -38.76
CA PHE A 154 -6.41 11.97 -38.49
C PHE A 154 -5.19 12.22 -39.38
N SER A 155 -4.33 11.21 -39.57
CA SER A 155 -3.08 11.35 -40.33
C SER A 155 -3.29 11.34 -41.85
N SER A 156 -4.20 10.51 -42.37
CA SER A 156 -4.31 10.26 -43.82
C SER A 156 -5.58 10.83 -44.46
N LYS A 157 -6.63 11.12 -43.68
CA LYS A 157 -7.95 11.54 -44.20
C LYS A 157 -8.47 12.80 -43.51
N LYS A 158 -7.56 13.74 -43.25
CA LYS A 158 -7.86 15.00 -42.53
C LYS A 158 -8.91 15.86 -43.23
N ASP A 159 -8.90 15.93 -44.55
CA ASP A 159 -9.89 16.72 -45.30
C ASP A 159 -11.29 16.10 -45.24
N TRP A 160 -11.37 14.77 -45.22
CA TRP A 160 -12.63 14.07 -45.02
C TRP A 160 -13.16 14.28 -43.59
N LEU A 161 -12.30 14.28 -42.58
CA LEU A 161 -12.69 14.64 -41.21
C LEU A 161 -13.26 16.05 -41.11
N LYS A 162 -12.71 17.02 -41.85
CA LYS A 162 -13.26 18.38 -41.91
C LYS A 162 -14.66 18.41 -42.53
N GLN A 163 -14.87 17.65 -43.61
CA GLN A 163 -16.20 17.52 -44.23
C GLN A 163 -17.22 16.95 -43.24
N LEU A 164 -16.87 15.86 -42.55
CA LEU A 164 -17.71 15.27 -41.51
C LEU A 164 -18.00 16.24 -40.37
N GLN A 165 -17.02 17.07 -39.98
CA GLN A 165 -17.23 18.10 -38.97
C GLN A 165 -18.26 19.13 -39.42
N SER A 166 -18.17 19.62 -40.67
CA SER A 166 -19.16 20.55 -41.23
C SER A 166 -20.56 19.94 -41.34
N GLU A 167 -20.66 18.68 -41.75
CA GLU A 167 -21.94 17.95 -41.78
C GLU A 167 -22.55 17.80 -40.37
N PHE A 168 -21.71 17.54 -39.37
CA PHE A 168 -22.14 17.43 -37.97
C PHE A 168 -22.62 18.77 -37.40
N GLU A 169 -21.95 19.87 -37.75
CA GLU A 169 -22.37 21.23 -37.37
C GLU A 169 -23.76 21.54 -37.95
N ILE A 170 -23.98 21.29 -39.25
CA ILE A 170 -25.27 21.46 -39.91
C ILE A 170 -26.36 20.57 -39.28
N PHE A 171 -26.03 19.33 -38.92
CA PHE A 171 -26.95 18.41 -38.25
C PHE A 171 -27.38 18.91 -36.86
N ASN A 172 -26.44 19.46 -36.08
CA ASN A 172 -26.75 20.02 -34.76
C ASN A 172 -27.62 21.29 -34.83
N GLU A 173 -27.42 22.13 -35.85
CA GLU A 173 -28.27 23.30 -36.08
C GLU A 173 -29.73 22.92 -36.41
N LYS A 174 -29.95 21.76 -37.05
CA LYS A 174 -31.30 21.26 -37.38
C LYS A 174 -32.04 20.60 -36.21
N ILE A 175 -31.34 20.27 -35.13
CA ILE A 175 -31.89 19.58 -33.95
C ILE A 175 -32.14 20.57 -32.79
N LYS A 176 -31.63 21.80 -32.89
CA LYS A 176 -31.96 22.92 -32.02
C LYS A 176 -33.30 23.54 -32.41
#